data_AF-D6CQ81-F1
#
_entry.id   AF-D6CQ81-F1
#
_cell.length_a   1.000
_cell.length_b   1.000
_cell.length_c   1.000
_cell.angle_alpha   90.00
_cell.angle_beta   90.00
_cell.angle_gamma   90.00
#
_symmetry.space_group_name_H-M   'P 1'
#
loop_
_entity.id
_entity.type
_entity.pdbx_description
1 polymer ?
#
loop_
_entity_poly.entity_id
_entity_poly.type
_entity_poly.pdbx_seq_one_letter_code
_entity_poly.pdbx_strand_id
1 'polypeptide(L)'
;MRLIGNILWFILGGFVMGLAWWFTALICAITIIGIPWAIAAFRIGTFSFWPFGRKVADKPAGTLGSGIGALGNLIWAILFGWWLALGHLVSAVLCAITIIGIPFALQHIKLAGLAFFPYGKEIVPIS
;
A
#
# COMPACT_ATOMS: atom_id res chain seq x y z
N MET A 1 -21.90 -2.90 1.84
CA MET A 1 -21.10 -3.12 0.60
C MET A 1 -19.64 -3.52 0.83
N ARG A 2 -19.10 -3.45 2.06
CA ARG A 2 -17.66 -3.73 2.35
C ARG A 2 -17.22 -5.15 1.95
N LEU A 3 -18.05 -6.17 2.22
CA LEU A 3 -17.72 -7.57 1.91
C LEU A 3 -17.59 -7.82 0.40
N ILE A 4 -18.61 -7.45 -0.38
CA ILE A 4 -18.62 -7.65 -1.84
C ILE A 4 -17.45 -6.92 -2.50
N GLY A 5 -17.20 -5.65 -2.11
CA GLY A 5 -16.07 -4.89 -2.60
C GLY A 5 -14.74 -5.56 -2.31
N ASN A 6 -14.53 -6.06 -1.08
CA ASN A 6 -13.30 -6.78 -0.71
C ASN A 6 -13.12 -8.08 -1.50
N ILE A 7 -14.18 -8.86 -1.73
CA ILE A 7 -14.10 -10.10 -2.53
C ILE A 7 -13.69 -9.78 -3.97
N LEU A 8 -14.38 -8.83 -4.61
CA LEU A 8 -14.06 -8.44 -5.99
C LEU A 8 -12.63 -7.91 -6.11
N TRP A 9 -12.23 -7.02 -5.20
CA TRP A 9 -10.88 -6.47 -5.19
C TRP A 9 -9.79 -7.52 -4.96
N PHE A 10 -10.02 -8.45 -4.05
CA PHE A 10 -9.06 -9.52 -3.75
C PHE A 10 -8.73 -10.31 -5.01
N ILE A 11 -9.76 -10.63 -5.82
CA ILE A 11 -9.62 -11.37 -7.08
C ILE A 11 -9.01 -10.49 -8.19
N LEU A 12 -9.38 -9.21 -8.28
CA LEU A 12 -8.97 -8.30 -9.36
C LEU A 12 -7.53 -7.76 -9.24
N GLY A 13 -6.78 -8.15 -8.22
CA GLY A 13 -5.37 -7.75 -8.06
C GLY A 13 -4.96 -7.43 -6.63
N GLY A 14 -5.93 -7.28 -5.71
CA GLY A 14 -5.68 -7.04 -4.30
C GLY A 14 -4.84 -8.12 -3.62
N PHE A 15 -5.08 -9.39 -3.97
CA PHE A 15 -4.30 -10.50 -3.43
C PHE A 15 -2.83 -10.44 -3.87
N VAL A 16 -2.59 -10.28 -5.18
CA VAL A 16 -1.24 -10.21 -5.75
C VAL A 16 -0.47 -9.03 -5.16
N MET A 17 -1.10 -7.85 -5.09
CA MET A 17 -0.45 -6.68 -4.53
C MET A 17 -0.23 -6.79 -3.02
N GLY A 18 -1.18 -7.34 -2.26
CA GLY A 18 -1.00 -7.62 -0.84
C GLY A 18 0.21 -8.53 -0.57
N LEU A 19 0.40 -9.57 -1.39
CA LEU A 19 1.58 -10.44 -1.33
C LEU A 19 2.87 -9.71 -1.72
N ALA A 20 2.85 -8.86 -2.74
CA ALA A 20 4.03 -8.08 -3.12
C ALA A 20 4.51 -7.15 -1.98
N TRP A 21 3.55 -6.52 -1.28
CA TRP A 21 3.82 -5.72 -0.09
C TRP A 21 4.41 -6.56 1.06
N TRP A 22 3.83 -7.73 1.34
CA TRP A 22 4.36 -8.64 2.37
C TRP A 22 5.74 -9.19 2.02
N PHE A 23 5.97 -9.55 0.76
CA PHE A 23 7.28 -9.98 0.27
C PHE A 23 8.34 -8.90 0.49
N THR A 24 8.02 -7.65 0.14
CA THR A 24 8.89 -6.50 0.42
C THR A 24 9.14 -6.32 1.91
N ALA A 25 8.10 -6.49 2.74
CA ALA A 25 8.23 -6.40 4.19
C ALA A 25 9.17 -7.47 4.74
N LEU A 26 9.12 -8.71 4.23
CA LEU A 26 10.01 -9.79 4.62
C LEU A 26 11.46 -9.49 4.24
N ILE A 27 11.72 -9.00 3.03
CA ILE A 27 13.06 -8.56 2.61
C ILE A 27 13.60 -7.50 3.60
N CYS A 28 12.79 -6.48 3.89
CA CYS A 28 13.18 -5.43 4.84
C CYS A 28 13.44 -5.97 6.25
N ALA A 29 12.64 -6.92 6.72
CA ALA A 29 12.82 -7.54 8.03
C ALA A 29 14.14 -8.33 8.13
N ILE A 30 14.55 -9.04 7.07
CA ILE A 30 15.81 -9.80 7.03
C ILE A 30 17.03 -8.88 7.19
N THR A 31 16.98 -7.66 6.66
CA THR A 31 18.11 -6.71 6.77
C THR A 31 18.33 -6.15 8.19
N ILE A 32 17.40 -6.40 9.13
CA ILE A 32 17.33 -5.84 10.50
C ILE A 32 17.18 -4.31 10.52
N ILE A 33 18.04 -3.58 9.81
CA ILE A 33 17.97 -2.12 9.63
C ILE A 33 16.66 -1.70 8.94
N GLY A 34 16.12 -2.54 8.06
CA GLY A 34 14.87 -2.30 7.36
C GLY A 34 13.59 -2.65 8.14
N ILE A 35 13.67 -3.17 9.37
CA ILE A 35 12.50 -3.47 10.22
C ILE A 35 11.49 -2.32 10.27
N PRO A 36 11.91 -1.04 10.40
CA PRO A 36 10.97 0.06 10.46
C PRO A 36 10.12 0.17 9.17
N TRP A 37 10.72 -0.05 7.98
CA TRP A 37 9.97 -0.16 6.72
C TRP A 37 9.12 -1.43 6.64
N ALA A 38 9.60 -2.56 7.15
CA ALA A 38 8.86 -3.82 7.17
C ALA A 38 7.51 -3.67 7.87
N ILE A 39 7.46 -2.97 9.00
CA ILE A 39 6.23 -2.69 9.74
C ILE A 39 5.24 -1.87 8.91
N ALA A 40 5.72 -0.82 8.24
CA ALA A 40 4.88 0.03 7.38
C ALA A 40 4.36 -0.76 6.16
N ALA A 41 5.23 -1.52 5.51
CA ALA A 41 4.91 -2.34 4.35
C ALA A 41 3.92 -3.45 4.69
N PHE A 42 4.09 -4.15 5.81
CA PHE A 42 3.17 -5.20 6.25
C PHE A 42 1.78 -4.63 6.56
N ARG A 43 1.70 -3.46 7.21
CA ARG A 43 0.44 -2.76 7.47
C ARG A 43 -0.28 -2.40 6.16
N ILE A 44 0.44 -1.85 5.18
CA ILE A 44 -0.14 -1.47 3.88
C ILE A 44 -0.48 -2.71 3.04
N GLY A 45 0.30 -3.79 3.12
CA GLY A 45 -0.04 -5.07 2.50
C GLY A 45 -1.34 -5.65 3.06
N THR A 46 -1.50 -5.65 4.38
CA THR A 46 -2.76 -6.06 5.03
C THR A 46 -3.93 -5.14 4.66
N PHE A 47 -3.68 -3.84 4.44
CA PHE A 47 -4.67 -2.93 3.86
C PHE A 47 -5.02 -3.31 2.42
N SER A 48 -4.00 -3.61 1.61
CA SER A 48 -4.13 -3.98 0.20
C SER A 48 -4.87 -5.29 -0.03
N PHE A 49 -4.96 -6.21 0.93
CA PHE A 49 -5.84 -7.37 0.80
C PHE A 49 -7.34 -6.99 0.93
N TRP A 50 -7.68 -6.01 1.78
CA TRP A 50 -9.07 -5.72 2.15
C TRP A 50 -9.35 -4.21 2.31
N PRO A 51 -9.23 -3.38 1.26
CA PRO A 51 -9.19 -1.93 1.43
C PRO A 51 -10.54 -1.33 1.85
N PHE A 52 -11.66 -1.99 1.58
CA PHE A 52 -12.98 -1.41 1.82
C PHE A 52 -13.36 -1.42 3.31
N GLY A 53 -13.86 -0.27 3.78
CA GLY A 53 -14.19 -0.03 5.19
C GLY A 53 -13.02 0.52 6.01
N ARG A 54 -11.87 0.79 5.37
CA ARG A 54 -10.67 1.37 5.98
C ARG A 54 -10.16 2.51 5.10
N LYS A 55 -9.49 3.48 5.69
CA LYS A 55 -8.85 4.59 4.98
C LYS A 55 -7.43 4.80 5.48
N VAL A 56 -6.60 5.35 4.61
CA VAL A 56 -5.27 5.82 4.96
C VAL A 56 -5.41 7.20 5.59
N ALA A 57 -4.81 7.41 6.75
CA ALA A 57 -4.71 8.70 7.42
C ALA A 57 -3.25 9.03 7.69
N ASP A 58 -2.97 10.32 7.86
CA ASP A 58 -1.66 10.79 8.32
C ASP A 58 -1.56 10.67 9.84
N LYS A 59 -0.43 10.17 10.31
CA LYS A 59 -0.12 10.13 11.75
C LYS A 59 0.01 11.56 12.30
N PRO A 60 -0.37 11.81 13.56
CA PRO A 60 -0.22 13.12 14.19
C PRO A 60 1.23 13.61 14.15
N ALA A 61 1.41 14.89 13.80
CA ALA A 61 2.70 15.56 13.84
C ALA A 61 3.31 15.47 15.25
N GLY A 62 4.58 15.05 15.34
CA GLY A 62 5.29 14.88 16.62
C GLY A 62 5.46 13.42 17.08
N THR A 63 4.81 12.45 16.43
CA THR A 63 5.17 11.04 16.62
C THR A 63 6.50 10.75 15.90
N LEU A 64 7.59 10.68 16.68
CA LEU A 64 8.97 10.26 16.32
C LEU A 64 9.25 10.12 14.81
N GLY A 65 9.93 11.12 14.23
CA GLY A 65 10.63 10.97 12.94
C GLY A 65 10.06 11.72 11.73
N SER A 66 9.62 12.98 11.84
CA SER A 66 9.21 13.74 10.65
C SER A 66 10.36 13.93 9.63
N GLY A 67 11.58 14.22 10.11
CA GLY A 67 12.77 14.30 9.26
C GLY A 67 13.33 12.93 8.84
N ILE A 68 13.44 12.00 9.79
CA ILE A 68 13.93 10.62 9.53
C ILE A 68 12.96 9.86 8.60
N GLY A 69 11.66 10.10 8.72
CA GLY A 69 10.62 9.49 7.89
C GLY A 69 10.61 10.03 6.46
N ALA A 70 10.97 11.30 6.23
CA ALA A 70 11.13 11.84 4.88
C ALA A 70 12.32 11.20 4.16
N LEU A 71 13.49 11.13 4.81
CA LEU A 71 14.65 10.43 4.26
C LEU A 71 14.38 8.93 4.09
N GLY A 72 13.71 8.32 5.07
CA GLY A 72 13.30 6.92 5.01
C GLY A 72 12.35 6.64 3.85
N ASN A 73 11.40 7.54 3.58
CA ASN A 73 10.53 7.45 2.40
C ASN A 73 11.29 7.64 1.09
N LEU A 74 12.30 8.51 1.04
CA LEU A 74 13.12 8.69 -0.17
C LEU A 74 13.91 7.41 -0.49
N ILE A 75 14.60 6.84 0.51
CA ILE A 75 15.35 5.59 0.36
C ILE A 75 14.39 4.47 -0.04
N TRP A 76 13.26 4.37 0.65
CA TRP A 76 12.21 3.41 0.30
C TRP A 76 11.72 3.61 -1.13
N ALA A 77 11.39 4.82 -1.56
CA ALA A 77 10.86 5.10 -2.90
C ALA A 77 11.77 4.55 -4.00
N ILE A 78 13.08 4.73 -3.85
CA ILE A 78 14.12 4.31 -4.80
C ILE A 78 14.33 2.79 -4.76
N LEU A 79 14.40 2.19 -3.57
CA LEU A 79 14.67 0.75 -3.43
C LEU A 79 13.42 -0.11 -3.64
N PHE A 80 12.31 0.33 -3.06
CA PHE A 80 11.09 -0.46 -2.88
C PHE A 80 9.76 0.27 -3.17
N GLY A 81 9.70 1.57 -3.41
CA GLY A 81 8.42 2.22 -3.68
C GLY A 81 7.98 2.03 -5.12
N TRP A 82 8.91 2.21 -6.05
CA TRP A 82 8.60 2.32 -7.48
C TRP A 82 8.11 1.01 -8.12
N TRP A 83 8.70 -0.14 -7.79
CA TRP A 83 8.22 -1.46 -8.24
C TRP A 83 6.82 -1.81 -7.71
N LEU A 84 6.50 -1.49 -6.44
CA LEU A 84 5.16 -1.64 -5.87
C LEU A 84 4.16 -0.69 -6.53
N ALA A 85 4.57 0.56 -6.76
CA ALA A 85 3.77 1.54 -7.48
C ALA A 85 3.47 1.06 -8.92
N LEU A 86 4.49 0.55 -9.62
CA LEU A 86 4.34 -0.02 -10.95
C LEU A 86 3.39 -1.23 -10.95
N GLY A 87 3.51 -2.13 -9.97
CA GLY A 87 2.57 -3.25 -9.81
C GLY A 87 1.13 -2.76 -9.67
N HIS A 88 0.89 -1.74 -8.84
CA HIS A 88 -0.42 -1.12 -8.73
C HIS A 88 -0.88 -0.45 -10.04
N LEU A 89 0.00 0.25 -10.75
CA LEU A 89 -0.34 0.87 -12.05
C LEU A 89 -0.71 -0.18 -13.10
N VAL A 90 0.01 -1.29 -13.17
CA VAL A 90 -0.33 -2.42 -14.06
C VAL A 90 -1.70 -2.99 -13.70
N SER A 91 -1.97 -3.27 -12.42
CA SER A 91 -3.30 -3.72 -11.97
C SER A 91 -4.39 -2.69 -12.28
N ALA A 92 -4.08 -1.38 -12.18
CA ALA A 92 -5.03 -0.33 -12.51
C ALA A 92 -5.40 -0.36 -14.00
N VAL A 93 -4.41 -0.49 -14.89
CA VAL A 93 -4.65 -0.62 -16.33
C VAL A 93 -5.49 -1.86 -16.63
N LEU A 94 -5.14 -3.01 -16.05
CA LEU A 94 -5.89 -4.26 -16.24
C LEU A 94 -7.35 -4.14 -15.79
N CYS A 95 -7.59 -3.51 -14.64
CA CYS A 95 -8.96 -3.24 -14.17
C CYS A 95 -9.70 -2.29 -15.11
N ALA A 96 -9.04 -1.23 -15.60
CA ALA A 96 -9.63 -0.19 -16.43
C ALA A 96 -10.03 -0.66 -17.85
N ILE A 97 -9.47 -1.78 -18.34
CA ILE A 97 -9.92 -2.42 -19.58
C ILE A 97 -11.42 -2.76 -19.51
N THR A 98 -11.91 -3.07 -18.31
CA THR A 98 -13.33 -3.31 -18.07
C THR A 98 -14.00 -2.04 -17.53
N ILE A 99 -15.15 -1.66 -18.09
CA ILE A 99 -15.92 -0.51 -17.59
C ILE A 99 -16.29 -0.71 -16.10
N ILE A 100 -16.61 -1.95 -15.72
CA ILE A 100 -16.96 -2.32 -14.33
C ILE A 100 -15.75 -2.25 -13.38
N GLY A 101 -14.53 -2.42 -13.91
CA GLY A 101 -13.29 -2.42 -13.13
C GLY A 101 -12.74 -1.02 -12.79
N ILE A 102 -13.25 0.03 -13.44
CA ILE A 102 -12.79 1.42 -13.24
C ILE A 102 -12.73 1.85 -11.76
N PRO A 103 -13.72 1.55 -10.90
CA PRO A 103 -13.63 1.89 -9.47
C PRO A 103 -12.43 1.26 -8.76
N PHE A 104 -12.05 0.02 -9.13
CA PHE A 104 -10.89 -0.68 -8.58
C PHE A 104 -9.58 -0.13 -9.17
N ALA A 105 -9.57 0.26 -10.45
CA ALA A 105 -8.42 0.92 -11.06
C ALA A 105 -8.04 2.21 -10.31
N LEU A 106 -9.03 3.05 -9.97
CA LEU A 106 -8.81 4.26 -9.18
C LEU A 106 -8.24 3.96 -7.79
N GLN A 107 -8.65 2.84 -7.18
CA GLN A 107 -8.12 2.41 -5.89
C GLN A 107 -6.67 1.93 -6.00
N HIS A 108 -6.30 1.22 -7.06
CA HIS A 108 -4.91 0.87 -7.35
C HIS A 108 -4.05 2.13 -7.57
N ILE A 109 -4.53 3.15 -8.29
CA ILE A 109 -3.81 4.42 -8.47
C ILE A 109 -3.51 5.11 -7.13
N LYS A 110 -4.49 5.14 -6.21
CA LYS A 110 -4.28 5.68 -4.86
C LYS A 110 -3.20 4.91 -4.09
N LEU A 111 -3.20 3.57 -4.19
CA LEU A 111 -2.19 2.72 -3.57
C LEU A 111 -0.82 2.86 -4.24
N ALA A 112 -0.75 3.12 -5.54
CA ALA A 112 0.50 3.43 -6.23
C ALA A 112 1.14 4.70 -5.66
N GLY A 113 0.35 5.76 -5.43
CA GLY A 113 0.84 6.97 -4.76
C GLY A 113 1.30 6.71 -3.32
N LEU A 114 0.55 5.88 -2.58
CA LEU A 114 0.91 5.45 -1.23
C LEU A 114 2.23 4.65 -1.20
N ALA A 115 2.52 3.90 -2.26
CA ALA A 115 3.70 3.02 -2.33
C ALA A 115 5.03 3.79 -2.23
N PHE A 116 5.06 5.06 -2.65
CA PHE A 116 6.25 5.90 -2.53
C PHE A 116 6.49 6.42 -1.10
N PHE A 117 5.43 6.60 -0.32
CA PHE A 117 5.49 7.26 0.98
C PHE A 117 4.75 6.48 2.07
N PRO A 118 5.16 5.23 2.38
CA PRO A 118 4.49 4.40 3.38
C PRO A 118 4.68 4.89 4.82
N TYR A 119 5.75 5.65 5.09
CA TYR A 119 6.00 6.23 6.41
C TYR A 119 5.05 7.37 6.75
N GLY A 120 4.74 7.50 8.03
CA GLY A 120 3.82 8.53 8.52
C GLY A 120 2.35 8.25 8.21
N LYS A 121 2.04 7.12 7.57
CA LYS A 121 0.67 6.70 7.27
C LYS A 121 0.15 5.72 8.33
N GLU A 122 -1.14 5.74 8.57
CA GLU A 122 -1.85 4.74 9.37
C GLU A 122 -3.15 4.33 8.67
N ILE A 123 -3.67 3.15 9.06
CA ILE A 123 -4.90 2.60 8.47
C ILE A 123 -5.96 2.62 9.55
N VAL A 124 -6.99 3.43 9.35
CA VAL A 124 -8.08 3.62 10.31
C VAL A 124 -9.42 3.14 9.73
N PRO A 125 -10.35 2.65 10.56
CA PRO A 125 -11.70 2.33 10.10
C PRO A 125 -12.41 3.56 9.54
N ILE A 126 -13.28 3.35 8.55
CA ILE A 126 -14.24 4.36 8.12
C ILE A 126 -15.48 4.18 9.01
N SER A 127 -15.80 5.22 9.79
CA SER A 127 -17.05 5.37 10.55
C SER A 127 -18.25 5.36 9.61
#